data_AF-A0A833DB69-F1
#
_entry.id   AF-A0A833DB69-F1
#
_cell.length_a   1.000
_cell.length_b   1.000
_cell.length_c   1.000
_cell.angle_alpha   90.00
_cell.angle_beta   90.00
_cell.angle_gamma   90.00
#
_symmetry.space_group_name_H-M   'P 1'
#
loop_
_entity.id
_entity.type
_entity.pdbx_description
1 polymer ?
#
loop_
_entity_poly.entity_id
_entity_poly.type
_entity_poly.pdbx_seq_one_letter_code
_entity_poly.pdbx_strand_id
1 'polypeptide(L)' 'MTTDATLTVLTSNMNPQINFVFRECFPLSLSSIAFDSGGTDIDYVTADVSFRYDVYTVENLLNNDVSYEGKPV' A
#
# COMPACT_ATOMS: atom_id res chain seq x y z
N MET A 1 14.74 -4.99 -12.29
CA MET A 1 13.94 -5.60 -11.22
C MET A 1 12.76 -4.70 -11.02
N THR A 2 11.57 -5.20 -11.30
CA THR A 2 10.33 -4.50 -11.01
C THR A 2 9.63 -5.30 -9.92
N THR A 3 9.11 -4.62 -8.90
CA THR A 3 8.49 -5.26 -7.74
C THR A 3 7.00 -5.06 -7.81
N ASP A 4 6.20 -6.07 -7.47
CA ASP A 4 4.76 -5.92 -7.33
C ASP A 4 4.41 -5.63 -5.87
N ALA A 5 3.37 -4.82 -5.65
CA ALA A 5 2.89 -4.50 -4.31
C ALA A 5 1.41 -4.87 -4.17
N THR A 6 1.04 -5.51 -3.06
CA THR A 6 -0.35 -5.89 -2.80
C THR A 6 -0.83 -5.26 -1.49
N LEU A 7 -1.94 -4.53 -1.55
CA LEU A 7 -2.62 -3.97 -0.39
C LEU A 7 -3.94 -4.72 -0.19
N THR A 8 -4.06 -5.41 0.95
CA THR A 8 -5.27 -6.15 1.31
C THR A 8 -6.06 -5.40 2.37
N VAL A 9 -7.30 -5.05 2.04
CA VAL A 9 -8.27 -4.48 2.98
C VAL A 9 -9.02 -5.62 3.63
N LEU A 10 -8.93 -5.68 4.97
CA LEU A 10 -9.58 -6.69 5.80
C LEU A 10 -10.84 -6.11 6.45
N THR A 11 -11.83 -6.96 6.69
CA THR A 11 -12.99 -6.66 7.55
C THR A 11 -12.59 -6.68 9.03
N SER A 12 -13.46 -6.18 9.91
CA SER A 12 -13.27 -6.23 11.37
C SER A 12 -13.08 -7.65 11.94
N ASN A 13 -13.48 -8.68 11.18
CA ASN A 13 -13.27 -10.09 11.54
C ASN A 13 -12.01 -10.69 10.89
N MET A 14 -11.06 -9.86 10.43
CA MET A 14 -9.83 -10.27 9.74
C MET A 14 -10.06 -11.06 8.44
N ASN A 15 -11.25 -11.02 7.86
CA ASN A 15 -11.50 -11.62 6.55
C ASN A 15 -11.08 -10.64 5.45
N PRO A 16 -10.27 -11.05 4.46
CA PRO A 16 -9.87 -10.19 3.35
C PRO A 16 -11.08 -9.86 2.48
N GLN A 17 -11.32 -8.57 2.26
CA GLN A 17 -12.47 -8.05 1.54
C GLN A 17 -12.09 -7.64 0.12
N ILE A 18 -11.00 -6.87 -0.01
CA ILE A 18 -10.55 -6.28 -1.27
C ILE A 18 -9.03 -6.36 -1.32
N ASN A 19 -8.49 -6.79 -2.46
CA ASN A 19 -7.06 -6.72 -2.76
C ASN A 19 -6.81 -5.68 -3.85
N PHE A 20 -5.87 -4.77 -3.61
CA PHE A 20 -5.30 -3.90 -4.62
C PHE A 20 -3.93 -4.43 -4.99
N VAL A 21 -3.76 -4.86 -6.24
CA VAL A 21 -2.49 -5.35 -6.78
C VAL A 21 -1.91 -4.28 -7.69
N PHE A 22 -0.82 -3.67 -7.25
CA PHE A 22 -0.04 -2.70 -8.01
C PHE A 22 1.05 -3.46 -8.76
N ARG A 23 0.93 -3.49 -10.08
CA ARG A 23 1.91 -4.07 -10.98
C ARG A 23 2.98 -3.05 -11.31
N GLU A 24 4.20 -3.57 -11.40
CA GLU A 24 5.36 -2.78 -11.79
C GLU A 24 5.66 -1.59 -10.85
N CYS A 25 5.57 -1.83 -9.55
CA CYS A 25 5.83 -0.83 -8.52
C CYS A 25 7.35 -0.54 -8.42
N PHE A 26 7.73 0.74 -8.48
CA PHE A 26 9.10 1.21 -8.33
C PHE A 26 9.19 2.34 -7.31
N PRO A 27 10.12 2.31 -6.33
CA PRO A 27 10.27 3.37 -5.34
C PRO A 27 10.80 4.66 -5.99
N LEU A 28 10.09 5.77 -5.79
CA LEU A 28 10.51 7.09 -6.23
C LEU A 28 11.37 7.79 -5.18
N SER A 29 10.93 7.72 -3.91
CA SER A 29 11.60 8.41 -2.81
C SER A 29 11.24 7.77 -1.47
N LEU A 30 12.20 7.79 -0.55
CA LEU A 30 12.05 7.43 0.86
C LEU A 30 12.30 8.70 1.68
N SER A 31 11.36 9.07 2.55
CA SER A 31 11.54 10.20 3.47
C SER A 31 12.54 9.83 4.58
N SER A 32 13.20 10.85 5.13
CA SER A 32 14.08 10.66 6.28
C SER A 32 13.27 10.32 7.52
N ILE A 33 13.78 9.41 8.32
CA ILE A 33 13.27 9.15 9.67
C ILE A 33 13.41 10.42 10.50
N ALA A 34 12.30 10.98 10.96
CA ALA A 34 12.31 12.06 11.93
C ALA A 34 12.62 11.47 13.31
N PHE A 35 13.76 11.84 13.88
CA PHE A 35 14.15 11.45 15.24
C PHE A 35 14.19 12.69 16.11
N ASP A 36 13.35 12.72 17.14
CA ASP A 36 13.35 13.76 18.17
C ASP A 36 13.76 13.16 19.52
N SER A 37 14.85 13.67 20.10
CA SER A 37 15.36 13.25 21.42
C SER A 37 14.77 14.06 22.58
N GLY A 38 13.86 15.00 22.32
CA GLY A 38 13.19 15.82 23.34
C GLY A 38 11.92 15.20 23.93
N GLY A 39 11.40 14.13 23.32
CA GLY A 39 10.20 13.43 23.77
C GLY A 39 10.44 12.57 25.01
N THR A 40 9.62 12.75 26.05
CA THR A 40 9.62 11.87 27.24
C THR A 40 8.87 10.56 27.02
N ASP A 41 8.24 10.38 25.86
CA ASP A 41 7.45 9.21 25.46
C ASP A 41 8.11 8.45 24.29
N ILE A 42 7.72 7.19 24.08
CA ILE A 42 8.25 6.36 22.99
C ILE A 42 7.63 6.81 21.67
N ASP A 43 8.40 7.56 20.87
CA ASP A 43 8.01 7.89 19.51
C ASP A 43 8.38 6.75 18.55
N TYR A 44 7.39 6.21 17.84
CA TYR A 44 7.62 5.18 16.85
C TYR A 44 8.17 5.81 15.58
N VAL A 45 9.34 5.34 15.15
CA VAL A 45 9.97 5.75 13.90
C VAL A 45 9.06 5.41 12.72
N THR A 46 8.57 6.45 12.05
CA THR A 46 7.83 6.34 10.78
C THR A 46 8.64 6.98 9.66
N ALA A 47 8.53 6.42 8.46
CA ALA A 47 9.11 6.97 7.25
C ALA A 47 8.10 6.77 6.11
N ASP A 48 7.93 7.80 5.31
CA ASP A 48 7.03 7.82 4.17
C ASP A 48 7.79 7.36 2.93
N VAL A 49 7.22 6.41 2.20
CA VAL A 49 7.79 5.94 0.94
C VAL A 49 6.79 6.20 -0.16
N SER A 50 7.26 6.83 -1.24
CA SER A 50 6.47 7.05 -2.45
C SER A 50 6.88 6.06 -3.52
N PHE A 51 5.90 5.38 -4.11
CA PHE A 51 6.10 4.44 -5.20
C PHE A 51 5.33 4.88 -6.43
N ARG A 52 5.91 4.66 -7.61
CA ARG A 52 5.21 4.73 -8.90
C ARG A 52 4.79 3.33 -9.30
N TYR A 53 3.57 3.18 -9.78
CA TYR A 53 3.05 1.96 -10.39
C TYR A 53 2.54 2.27 -11.80
N ASP A 54 2.49 1.27 -12.67
CA ASP A 54 1.97 1.44 -14.05
C ASP A 54 0.51 0.98 -14.16
N VAL A 55 0.15 -0.10 -13.48
CA VAL A 55 -1.22 -0.62 -13.50
C VAL A 55 -1.60 -1.05 -12.10
N TYR A 56 -2.85 -0.78 -11.70
CA TYR A 56 -3.42 -1.37 -10.51
C TYR A 56 -4.67 -2.19 -10.85
N THR A 57 -4.78 -3.36 -10.25
CA THR A 57 -5.94 -4.25 -10.35
C THR A 57 -6.62 -4.32 -8.99
N VAL A 58 -7.94 -4.13 -8.96
CA VAL A 58 -8.74 -4.29 -7.75
C VAL A 58 -9.52 -5.59 -7.84
N GLU A 59 -9.27 -6.49 -6.91
CA GLU A 59 -9.95 -7.78 -6.77
C GLU A 59 -10.86 -7.73 -5.55
N ASN A 60 -12.16 -7.95 -5.75
CA ASN A 60 -13.10 -8.14 -4.65
C ASN A 60 -13.08 -9.62 -4.23
N LEU A 61 -12.68 -9.91 -3.00
CA LEU A 61 -12.64 -11.28 -2.48
C LEU A 61 -13.97 -11.72 -1.86
N LEU A 62 -14.89 -10.77 -1.66
CA LEU A 62 -16.29 -11.12 -1.48
C LEU A 62 -16.86 -11.43 -2.86
N ASN A 63 -17.41 -12.64 -3.01
CA ASN A 63 -17.95 -13.29 -4.20
C ASN A 63 -19.07 -12.48 -4.89
N ASN A 64 -18.76 -11.27 -5.32
CA ASN A 64 -19.64 -10.25 -5.88
C ASN A 64 -18.86 -9.57 -7.01
N ASP A 65 -18.99 -10.18 -8.19
CA ASP A 65 -18.24 -9.93 -9.41
C ASP A 65 -18.28 -8.46 -9.84
N VAL A 66 -17.14 -7.77 -9.70
CA VAL A 66 -16.61 -6.77 -10.64
C VAL A 66 -15.16 -6.46 -10.24
N SER A 67 -14.21 -7.03 -10.97
CA SER A 67 -12.79 -6.64 -10.88
C SER A 67 -12.61 -5.35 -11.69
N TYR A 68 -12.09 -4.31 -11.04
CA TYR A 68 -11.85 -3.02 -11.68
C TYR A 68 -10.36 -2.86 -11.95
N GLU A 69 -9.98 -2.65 -13.22
CA GLU A 69 -8.62 -2.28 -13.62
C GLU A 69 -8.58 -0.79 -13.90
N GLY A 70 -7.68 -0.08 -13.22
CA GLY A 70 -7.42 1.33 -13.47
C GLY A 70 -5.97 1.54 -13.89
N LYS A 71 -5.77 2.43 -14.86
CA LYS A 71 -4.44 2.95 -15.20
C LYS A 71 -4.27 4.33 -14.56
N PRO A 72 -3.09 4.67 -14.03
CA PRO A 72 -2.79 6.03 -13.62
C PRO A 72 -2.90 6.95 -14.84
N VAL A 73 -3.54 8.11 -14.66
CA VAL A 73 -3.61 9.21 -15.65
C VAL A 73 -2.31 9.99 -15.71
#